data_AF-X0TSF8-F1
#
_entry.id   AF-X0TSF8-F1
#
_cell.length_a   1.000
_cell.length_b   1.000
_cell.length_c   1.000
_cell.angle_alpha   90.00
_cell.angle_beta   90.00
_cell.angle_gamma   90.00
#
_symmetry.space_group_name_H-M   'P 1'
#
loop_
_entity.id
_entity.type
_entity.pdbx_description
1 polymer ?
#
loop_
_entity_poly.entity_id
_entity_poly.type
_entity_poly.pdbx_seq_one_letter_code
_entity_poly.pdbx_strand_id
1 'polypeptide(L)'
;MNGFIPTQEMTFFQSVIYIFFVFNSIGEIPVFVSLLARYSHKKQIKIIIRELTIALFVLLAFAFFGKRVLQALQITTSTIGIGGGLLLIIIALNMIFPKLEHANKKDLHGHEP
;
A
#
# COMPACT_ATOMS: atom_id res chain seq x y z
N MET A 1 -4.13 -42.08 -6.26
CA MET A 1 -4.33 -41.45 -4.94
C MET A 1 -4.61 -39.97 -5.18
N ASN A 2 -5.86 -39.62 -5.51
CA ASN A 2 -6.30 -38.25 -5.69
C ASN A 2 -6.96 -37.82 -4.38
N GLY A 3 -6.13 -37.37 -3.43
CA GLY A 3 -6.56 -37.01 -2.09
C GLY A 3 -6.49 -35.51 -1.87
N PHE A 4 -7.66 -34.88 -1.80
CA PHE A 4 -7.95 -33.75 -0.92
C PHE A 4 -7.10 -32.47 -1.12
N ILE A 5 -7.29 -31.77 -2.24
CA ILE A 5 -7.22 -30.31 -2.20
C ILE A 5 -8.64 -29.84 -1.85
N PRO A 6 -8.96 -29.47 -0.60
CA PRO A 6 -10.22 -28.82 -0.31
C PRO A 6 -10.18 -27.47 -1.03
N THR A 7 -10.93 -27.34 -2.12
CA THR A 7 -11.32 -26.02 -2.61
C THR A 7 -12.20 -25.43 -1.53
N GLN A 8 -11.59 -24.68 -0.61
CA GLN A 8 -12.31 -23.93 0.40
C GLN A 8 -13.29 -23.03 -0.35
N GLU A 9 -14.58 -23.37 -0.31
CA GLU A 9 -15.67 -22.51 -0.78
C GLU A 9 -15.59 -21.25 0.07
N MET A 10 -14.92 -20.21 -0.42
CA MET A 10 -14.86 -18.94 0.28
C MET A 10 -16.28 -18.42 0.34
N THR A 11 -16.79 -18.30 1.57
CA THR A 11 -18.13 -17.72 1.74
C THR A 11 -18.09 -16.29 1.20
N PHE A 12 -19.19 -15.84 0.61
CA PHE A 12 -19.32 -14.45 0.13
C PHE A 12 -18.86 -13.44 1.20
N PHE A 13 -19.17 -13.72 2.46
CA PHE A 13 -18.76 -12.91 3.61
C PHE A 13 -17.23 -12.86 3.82
N GLN A 14 -16.52 -13.99 3.68
CA GLN A 14 -15.06 -14.02 3.77
C GLN A 14 -14.41 -13.19 2.64
N SER A 15 -14.90 -13.32 1.41
CA SER A 15 -14.39 -12.57 0.26
C SER A 15 -14.56 -11.06 0.45
N VAL A 16 -15.69 -10.61 0.99
CA VAL A 16 -15.93 -9.19 1.30
C VAL A 16 -14.95 -8.69 2.36
N ILE A 17 -14.71 -9.46 3.43
CA ILE A 17 -13.74 -9.10 4.47
C ILE A 17 -12.33 -8.99 3.87
N TYR A 18 -11.90 -9.97 3.06
CA TYR A 18 -10.57 -9.96 2.46
C TYR A 18 -10.37 -8.75 1.54
N ILE A 19 -11.34 -8.48 0.67
CA ILE A 19 -11.31 -7.31 -0.20
C ILE A 19 -11.22 -6.01 0.60
N PHE A 20 -11.98 -5.90 1.69
CA PHE A 20 -11.97 -4.74 2.57
C PHE A 20 -10.61 -4.51 3.25
N PHE A 21 -9.97 -5.57 3.74
CA PHE A 21 -8.64 -5.51 4.33
C PHE A 21 -7.57 -5.20 3.29
N VAL A 22 -7.62 -5.85 2.12
CA VAL A 22 -6.66 -5.64 1.02
C VAL A 22 -6.70 -4.21 0.50
N PHE A 23 -7.89 -3.61 0.40
CA PHE A 23 -8.03 -2.23 -0.06
C PHE A 23 -7.64 -1.17 0.96
N ASN A 24 -7.51 -1.53 2.25
CA ASN A 24 -7.21 -0.57 3.31
C ASN A 24 -8.12 0.69 3.27
N SER A 25 -9.37 0.51 2.84
CA SER A 25 -10.24 1.61 2.36
C SER A 25 -10.54 2.66 3.43
N ILE A 26 -10.69 2.25 4.70
CA ILE A 26 -11.02 3.17 5.80
C ILE A 26 -9.86 4.13 6.11
N GLY A 27 -8.63 3.62 6.17
CA GLY A 27 -7.48 4.40 6.65
C GLY A 27 -7.00 5.42 5.62
N GLU A 28 -7.14 5.12 4.34
CA GLU A 28 -6.51 5.89 3.27
C GLU A 28 -7.36 7.07 2.79
N ILE A 29 -8.70 6.98 2.86
CA ILE A 29 -9.61 8.03 2.36
C ILE A 29 -9.41 9.37 3.10
N PRO A 30 -9.43 9.46 4.45
CA PRO A 30 -9.30 10.74 5.15
C PRO A 30 -7.93 11.40 4.94
N VAL A 31 -6.87 10.58 4.85
CA VAL A 31 -5.51 11.03 4.55
C VAL A 31 -5.47 11.63 3.14
N PHE A 32 -6.00 10.91 2.15
CA PHE A 32 -6.06 11.39 0.77
C PHE A 32 -6.86 12.69 0.64
N VAL A 33 -8.04 12.78 1.27
CA VAL A 33 -8.85 14.02 1.29
C VAL A 33 -8.08 15.16 1.94
N SER A 34 -7.36 14.91 3.03
CA SER A 34 -6.55 15.92 3.72
C SER A 34 -5.40 16.46 2.85
N LEU A 35 -4.76 15.59 2.04
CA LEU A 35 -3.76 16.03 1.05
C LEU A 35 -4.37 16.89 -0.06
N LEU A 36 -5.58 16.54 -0.52
CA LEU A 36 -6.26 17.25 -1.62
C LEU A 36 -6.99 18.52 -1.17
N ALA A 37 -7.28 18.67 0.12
CA ALA A 37 -8.00 19.81 0.69
C ALA A 37 -7.36 21.18 0.39
N ARG A 38 -6.05 21.21 0.08
CA ARG A 38 -5.30 22.44 -0.26
C ARG A 38 -5.54 22.92 -1.70
N TYR A 39 -6.23 22.15 -2.54
CA TYR A 39 -6.45 22.45 -3.95
C TYR A 39 -7.91 22.77 -4.25
N SER A 40 -8.17 23.60 -5.27
CA SER A 40 -9.53 23.86 -5.75
C SER A 40 -10.14 22.61 -6.38
N HIS A 41 -11.47 22.47 -6.33
CA HIS A 41 -12.19 21.29 -6.78
C HIS A 41 -11.83 20.84 -8.23
N LYS A 42 -11.67 21.81 -9.15
CA LYS A 42 -11.23 21.54 -10.53
C LYS A 42 -9.82 20.93 -10.60
N LYS A 43 -8.90 21.36 -9.73
CA LYS A 43 -7.53 20.82 -9.64
C LYS A 43 -7.52 19.46 -8.95
N GLN A 44 -8.36 19.25 -7.93
CA GLN A 44 -8.50 17.97 -7.23
C GLN A 44 -8.84 16.84 -8.21
N ILE A 45 -9.89 17.01 -9.03
CA ILE A 45 -10.31 15.98 -10.00
C ILE A 45 -9.18 15.67 -11.00
N LYS A 46 -8.45 16.69 -11.46
CA LYS A 46 -7.30 16.49 -12.36
C LYS A 46 -6.18 15.67 -11.70
N ILE A 47 -5.89 15.92 -10.42
CA ILE A 47 -4.92 15.14 -9.66
C ILE A 47 -5.40 13.70 -9.51
N ILE A 48 -6.66 13.51 -9.06
CA ILE A 48 -7.25 12.18 -8.87
C ILE A 48 -7.14 11.34 -10.14
N ILE A 49 -7.58 11.87 -11.29
CA ILE A 49 -7.53 11.14 -12.56
C ILE A 49 -6.09 10.79 -12.94
N ARG A 50 -5.13 11.70 -12.73
CA ARG A 50 -3.72 11.45 -13.04
C ARG A 50 -3.16 10.33 -12.16
N GLU A 51 -3.38 10.39 -10.85
CA GLU A 51 -2.87 9.37 -9.91
C GLU A 51 -3.56 8.02 -10.15
N LEU A 52 -4.87 7.99 -10.39
CA LEU A 52 -5.59 6.76 -10.76
C LEU A 52 -5.04 6.15 -12.05
N THR A 53 -4.74 7.00 -13.04
CA THR A 53 -4.15 6.54 -14.31
C THR A 53 -2.78 5.92 -14.08
N ILE A 54 -1.92 6.57 -13.30
CA ILE A 54 -0.59 6.05 -12.95
C ILE A 54 -0.73 4.71 -12.20
N ALA A 55 -1.58 4.66 -11.17
CA ALA A 55 -1.83 3.45 -10.39
C ALA A 55 -2.35 2.30 -11.27
N LEU A 56 -3.27 2.59 -12.19
CA LEU A 56 -3.79 1.61 -13.15
C LEU A 56 -2.68 1.07 -14.06
N PHE A 57 -1.83 1.94 -14.63
CA PHE A 57 -0.72 1.50 -15.48
C PHE A 57 0.29 0.66 -14.71
N VAL A 58 0.64 1.06 -13.48
CA VAL A 58 1.53 0.28 -12.60
C VAL A 58 0.90 -1.09 -12.31
N LEU A 59 -0.39 -1.13 -11.97
CA LEU A 59 -1.11 -2.37 -11.70
C LEU A 59 -1.14 -3.29 -12.93
N LEU A 60 -1.46 -2.75 -14.10
CA LEU A 60 -1.46 -3.52 -15.36
C LEU A 60 -0.06 -4.05 -15.67
N ALA A 61 0.98 -3.22 -15.52
CA ALA A 61 2.36 -3.65 -15.72
C ALA A 61 2.70 -4.82 -14.78
N PHE A 62 2.37 -4.74 -13.50
CA PHE A 62 2.58 -5.85 -12.56
C PHE A 62 1.70 -7.07 -12.88
N ALA A 63 0.47 -6.90 -13.35
CA ALA A 63 -0.41 -8.00 -13.72
C ALA A 63 0.16 -8.81 -14.92
N PHE A 64 0.68 -8.13 -15.93
CA PHE A 64 1.22 -8.79 -17.13
C PHE A 64 2.69 -9.23 -16.99
N PHE A 65 3.51 -8.47 -16.27
CA PHE A 65 4.96 -8.71 -16.17
C PHE A 65 5.39 -9.28 -14.81
N GLY A 66 4.57 -9.18 -13.76
CA GLY A 66 4.95 -9.54 -12.40
C GLY A 66 5.47 -10.97 -12.27
N LYS A 67 4.78 -11.96 -12.86
CA LYS A 67 5.24 -13.36 -12.86
C LYS A 67 6.61 -13.52 -13.54
N ARG A 68 6.84 -12.82 -14.66
CA ARG A 68 8.11 -12.88 -15.40
C ARG A 68 9.25 -12.23 -14.60
N VAL A 69 8.97 -11.09 -13.97
CA VAL A 69 9.93 -10.40 -13.09
C VAL A 69 10.31 -11.30 -11.91
N LEU A 70 9.33 -11.91 -11.25
CA LEU A 70 9.55 -12.85 -10.15
C LEU A 70 10.39 -14.05 -10.58
N GLN A 71 10.11 -14.62 -11.75
CA GLN A 71 10.89 -15.73 -12.31
C GLN A 71 12.33 -15.33 -12.66
N ALA A 72 12.53 -14.14 -13.24
CA ALA A 72 13.87 -13.62 -13.53
C ALA A 72 14.70 -13.41 -12.26
N LEU A 73 14.06 -13.02 -11.16
CA LEU A 73 14.68 -12.88 -9.84
C LEU A 73 14.79 -14.21 -9.07
N GLN A 74 14.37 -15.34 -9.66
CA GLN A 74 14.29 -16.66 -9.01
C GLN A 74 13.47 -16.65 -7.71
N ILE A 75 12.50 -15.75 -7.60
CA ILE A 75 11.63 -15.62 -6.44
C ILE A 75 10.47 -16.61 -6.56
N THR A 76 10.35 -17.49 -5.57
CA THR A 76 9.23 -18.43 -5.46
C THR A 76 8.06 -17.82 -4.70
N THR A 77 6.87 -18.39 -4.84
CA THR A 77 5.68 -17.97 -4.07
C THR A 77 5.94 -18.03 -2.56
N SER A 78 6.72 -19.03 -2.10
CA SER A 78 7.16 -19.14 -0.70
C SER A 78 8.06 -17.99 -0.28
N THR A 79 8.97 -17.55 -1.15
CA THR A 79 9.85 -16.40 -0.89
C THR A 79 9.05 -15.10 -0.75
N ILE A 80 8.03 -14.89 -1.59
CA ILE A 80 7.13 -13.72 -1.48
C ILE A 80 6.40 -13.75 -0.13
N GLY A 81 5.87 -14.91 0.26
CA GLY A 81 5.17 -15.07 1.55
C GLY A 81 6.06 -14.75 2.75
N ILE A 82 7.28 -15.32 2.78
CA ILE A 82 8.25 -15.08 3.86
C ILE A 82 8.74 -13.63 3.86
N GLY A 83 9.08 -13.08 2.69
CA GLY A 83 9.56 -11.70 2.55
C GLY A 83 8.49 -10.67 2.93
N GLY A 84 7.25 -10.90 2.49
CA GLY A 84 6.11 -10.07 2.87
C GLY A 84 5.83 -10.11 4.37
N GLY A 85 5.84 -11.31 4.98
CA GLY A 85 5.68 -11.45 6.43
C GLY A 85 6.78 -10.72 7.22
N LEU A 86 8.03 -10.83 6.79
CA LEU A 86 9.15 -10.11 7.41
C LEU A 86 9.03 -8.59 7.24
N LEU A 87 8.66 -8.12 6.05
CA LEU A 87 8.42 -6.71 5.79
C LEU A 87 7.31 -6.15 6.69
N LEU A 88 6.22 -6.90 6.86
CA LEU A 88 5.12 -6.51 7.75
C LEU A 88 5.56 -6.43 9.21
N ILE A 89 6.36 -7.39 9.69
CA ILE A 89 6.95 -7.34 11.03
C ILE A 89 7.83 -6.09 11.19
N ILE A 90 8.64 -5.76 10.18
CA ILE A 90 9.50 -4.57 10.18
C ILE A 90 8.66 -3.29 10.19
N ILE A 91 7.60 -3.20 9.38
CA ILE A 91 6.69 -2.04 9.37
C ILE A 91 6.01 -1.88 10.74
N ALA A 92 5.51 -2.98 11.32
CA ALA A 92 4.91 -2.97 12.65
C ALA A 92 5.91 -2.52 13.73
N LEU A 93 7.17 -3.00 13.68
CA LEU A 93 8.23 -2.55 14.57
C LEU A 93 8.52 -1.05 14.42
N ASN A 94 8.53 -0.52 13.19
CA ASN A 94 8.71 0.91 12.93
C ASN A 94 7.52 1.74 13.42
N MET A 95 6.31 1.17 13.47
CA MET A 95 5.14 1.85 14.07
C MET A 95 5.23 1.89 15.60
N ILE A 96 5.78 0.85 16.25
CA ILE A 96 5.95 0.81 17.72
C ILE A 96 7.15 1.66 18.16
N PHE A 97 8.25 1.59 17.41
CA PHE A 97 9.48 2.35 17.65
C PHE A 97 9.76 3.28 16.48
N PRO A 98 8.99 4.38 16.35
CA PRO A 98 9.21 5.34 15.28
C PRO A 98 10.60 5.96 15.45
N LYS A 99 11.44 5.82 14.43
CA LYS A 99 12.72 6.52 14.38
C LYS A 99 12.42 8.02 14.33
N LEU A 100 12.89 8.76 15.32
CA LEU A 100 12.83 10.23 15.36
C LEU A 100 13.79 10.80 14.31
N GLU A 101 13.44 10.69 13.04
CA GLU A 101 14.22 11.28 11.96
C GLU A 101 13.90 12.79 11.89
N HIS A 102 14.72 13.55 12.64
CA HIS A 102 14.95 14.99 12.57
C HIS A 102 13.83 15.93 13.06
N ALA A 103 13.71 16.02 14.38
CA ALA A 103 13.42 17.29 15.07
C ALA A 103 14.65 18.23 15.04
N ASN A 104 15.12 18.61 13.84
CA ASN A 104 16.17 19.64 13.72
C ASN A 104 16.07 20.42 12.40
N LYS A 105 15.09 21.33 12.33
CA LYS A 105 15.15 22.59 11.54
C LYS A 105 13.85 23.39 11.71
N LYS A 106 13.75 24.21 12.76
CA LYS A 106 13.28 25.62 12.70
C LYS A 106 12.96 26.17 14.10
N ASP A 107 14.02 26.42 14.83
CA ASP A 107 14.04 27.25 16.01
C ASP A 107 15.33 28.07 15.96
N LEU A 108 15.56 28.70 14.80
CA LEU A 108 16.50 29.81 14.60
C LEU A 108 15.92 30.85 13.63
N HIS A 109 14.69 31.28 13.88
CA HIS A 109 14.36 32.68 13.64
C HIS A 109 14.01 33.28 15.00
N GLY A 110 15.08 33.67 15.69
CA GLY A 110 15.00 34.56 16.83
C GLY A 110 14.18 35.78 16.45
N HIS A 111 13.29 36.14 17.37
CA HIS A 111 12.79 37.49 17.47
C HIS A 111 14.00 38.39 17.69
N GLU A 112 14.21 39.35 16.81
CA GLU A 112 14.80 40.61 17.24
C GLU A 112 13.89 41.75 16.77
N PRO A 113 13.65 42.75 17.65
CA PRO A 113 12.61 43.77 17.53
C PRO A 113 12.85 44.85 16.46
#